data_AF-A0A8T4ZCW2-F1
#
_entry.id   AF-A0A8T4ZCW2-F1
#
_cell.length_a   1.000
_cell.length_b   1.000
_cell.length_c   1.000
_cell.angle_alpha   90.00
_cell.angle_beta   90.00
_cell.angle_gamma   90.00
#
_symmetry.space_group_name_H-M   'P 1'
#
loop_
_entity.id
_entity.type
_entity.pdbx_description
1 polymer ?
#
loop_
_entity_poly.entity_id
_entity_poly.type
_entity_poly.pdbx_seq_one_letter_code
_entity_poly.pdbx_strand_id
1 'polypeptide(L)'
;MSKSISYKYIDDGYSSSGRKLPDVPVVTLLLRRRDRRLQAKGLAIVDTGFDGSIYPSISVLRLLEGMKPKQVEYLFHPLYARIDCEVYELDAFLLD
;
A
#
# COMPACT_ATOMS: atom_id res chain seq x y z
N MET A 1 25.56 10.32 -1.16
CA MET A 1 25.19 8.94 -1.54
C MET A 1 23.68 8.89 -1.64
N SER A 2 23.11 8.67 -2.83
CA SER A 2 21.67 8.39 -2.94
C SER A 2 21.42 7.00 -2.36
N LYS A 3 20.45 6.88 -1.45
CA LYS A 3 19.96 5.56 -1.04
C LYS A 3 19.11 5.04 -2.20
N SER A 4 19.64 4.14 -3.01
CA SER A 4 18.87 3.43 -4.04
C SER A 4 18.32 2.13 -3.47
N ILE A 5 17.04 1.88 -3.69
CA ILE A 5 16.36 0.63 -3.33
C ILE A 5 16.06 -0.10 -4.64
N SER A 6 16.41 -1.38 -4.72
CA SER A 6 16.11 -2.23 -5.87
C SER A 6 14.96 -3.17 -5.50
N TYR A 7 13.97 -3.28 -6.36
CA TYR A 7 12.82 -4.15 -6.16
C TYR A 7 12.53 -4.93 -7.43
N LYS A 8 11.95 -6.11 -7.27
CA LYS A 8 11.61 -7.00 -8.38
C LYS A 8 10.31 -6.54 -9.02
N TYR A 9 10.29 -6.60 -10.34
CA TYR A 9 9.05 -6.57 -11.10
C TYR A 9 8.54 -8.01 -11.16
N ILE A 10 7.26 -8.20 -10.86
CA ILE A 10 6.59 -9.49 -11.04
C ILE A 10 5.98 -9.46 -12.44
N ASP A 11 6.27 -10.50 -13.22
CA ASP A 11 5.68 -10.71 -14.55
C ASP A 11 4.16 -10.75 -14.43
N ASP A 12 3.47 -9.96 -15.24
CA ASP A 12 2.01 -9.98 -15.30
C ASP A 12 1.52 -10.80 -16.50
N GLY A 13 0.25 -11.22 -16.43
CA GLY A 13 -0.41 -12.05 -17.41
C GLY A 13 -0.85 -11.29 -18.66
N TYR A 14 -1.90 -11.80 -19.29
CA TYR A 14 -2.54 -11.18 -20.43
C TYR A 14 -3.95 -10.71 -20.04
N SER A 15 -4.39 -9.58 -20.60
CA SER A 15 -5.77 -9.13 -20.49
C SER A 15 -6.74 -10.14 -21.12
N SER A 16 -8.04 -9.98 -20.87
CA SER A 16 -9.10 -10.74 -21.53
C SER A 16 -9.12 -10.59 -23.06
N SER A 17 -8.46 -9.55 -23.59
CA SER A 17 -8.27 -9.29 -25.01
C SER A 17 -6.92 -9.80 -25.56
N GLY A 18 -6.11 -10.49 -24.75
CA GLY A 18 -4.83 -11.07 -25.15
C GLY A 18 -3.66 -10.09 -25.20
N ARG A 19 -3.77 -8.89 -24.61
CA ARG A 19 -2.65 -7.94 -24.51
C ARG A 19 -1.78 -8.28 -23.31
N LYS A 20 -0.44 -8.27 -23.46
CA LYS A 20 0.48 -8.43 -22.32
C LYS A 20 0.25 -7.27 -21.35
N LEU A 21 0.00 -7.59 -20.08
CA LEU A 21 -0.08 -6.61 -19.02
C LEU A 21 1.35 -6.18 -18.63
N PRO A 22 1.57 -4.91 -18.28
CA PRO A 22 2.89 -4.45 -17.87
C PRO A 22 3.30 -5.13 -16.56
N ASP A 23 4.57 -5.52 -16.46
CA ASP A 23 5.13 -6.05 -15.22
C ASP A 23 5.01 -4.97 -14.12
N VAL A 24 4.65 -5.37 -12.91
CA VAL A 24 4.40 -4.44 -11.80
C VAL A 24 5.48 -4.52 -10.73
N PRO A 25 5.95 -3.39 -10.19
CA PRO A 25 6.92 -3.39 -9.12
C PRO A 25 6.26 -3.82 -7.81
N VAL A 26 6.74 -4.94 -7.25
CA VAL A 26 6.22 -5.49 -6.00
C VAL A 26 7.32 -5.54 -4.96
N VAL A 27 7.01 -5.00 -3.79
CA VAL A 27 7.87 -5.02 -2.61
C VAL A 27 7.22 -5.80 -1.49
N THR A 28 8.04 -6.27 -0.54
CA THR A 28 7.51 -6.79 0.72
C THR A 28 7.52 -5.68 1.76
N LEU A 29 6.33 -5.33 2.26
CA LEU A 29 6.14 -4.28 3.25
C LEU A 29 5.88 -4.89 4.63
N LEU A 30 6.55 -4.37 5.65
CA LEU A 30 6.25 -4.60 7.05
C LEU A 30 5.69 -3.31 7.66
N LEU A 31 4.47 -3.38 8.17
CA LEU A 31 3.83 -2.31 8.93
C LEU A 31 3.87 -2.65 10.41
N ARG A 32 4.26 -1.69 11.25
CA ARG A 32 4.38 -1.87 12.70
C ARG A 32 3.72 -0.73 13.44
N ARG A 33 2.99 -1.08 14.50
CA ARG A 33 2.44 -0.12 15.45
C ARG A 33 3.50 0.44 16.38
N ARG A 34 3.40 1.74 16.67
CA ARG A 34 4.28 2.41 17.63
C ARG A 34 3.86 2.16 19.08
N ASP A 35 2.56 2.02 19.32
CA ASP A 35 1.94 1.91 20.65
C ASP A 35 1.82 0.46 21.15
N ARG A 36 1.90 -0.53 20.26
CA ARG A 36 1.80 -1.97 20.58
C ARG A 36 2.82 -2.76 19.77
N ARG A 37 3.24 -3.91 20.31
CA ARG A 37 4.06 -4.91 19.59
C ARG A 37 3.22 -5.71 18.58
N LEU A 38 2.50 -5.02 17.70
CA LEU A 38 1.73 -5.60 16.61
C LEU A 38 2.36 -5.19 15.28
N GLN A 39 2.44 -6.15 14.36
CA GLN A 39 3.03 -5.97 13.04
C GLN A 39 2.31 -6.83 12.01
N ALA A 40 2.28 -6.37 10.77
CA ALA A 40 1.74 -7.11 9.63
C ALA A 40 2.69 -7.01 8.44
N LYS A 41 2.90 -8.13 7.75
CA LYS A 41 3.80 -8.25 6.60
C LYS A 41 3.01 -8.73 5.40
N GLY A 42 3.30 -8.20 4.22
CA GLY A 42 2.75 -8.71 2.96
C GLY A 42 3.31 -8.00 1.75
N LEU A 43 2.84 -8.41 0.57
CA LEU A 43 3.22 -7.78 -0.68
C LEU A 43 2.55 -6.42 -0.81
N ALA A 44 3.22 -5.50 -1.47
CA ALA A 44 2.68 -4.20 -1.82
C ALA A 44 3.12 -3.80 -3.22
N ILE A 45 2.23 -3.15 -3.96
CA ILE A 45 2.54 -2.57 -5.27
C ILE A 45 3.08 -1.17 -5.05
N VAL A 46 4.17 -0.82 -5.75
CA VAL A 46 4.69 0.55 -5.77
C VAL A 46 4.05 1.30 -6.93
N ASP A 47 3.38 2.41 -6.65
CA ASP A 47 2.88 3.30 -7.69
C ASP A 47 4.00 4.17 -8.22
N THR A 48 4.58 3.76 -9.34
CA THR A 48 5.63 4.52 -10.02
C THR A 48 5.09 5.59 -10.96
N GLY A 49 3.77 5.68 -11.16
CA GLY A 49 3.14 6.51 -12.19
C GLY A 49 2.53 7.83 -11.71
N PHE A 50 2.35 8.01 -10.40
CA PHE A 50 1.63 9.16 -9.84
C PHE A 50 2.39 9.90 -8.73
N ASP A 51 2.39 9.36 -7.52
CA ASP A 51 2.84 10.05 -6.30
C ASP A 51 3.89 9.26 -5.50
N GLY A 52 4.24 8.05 -5.95
CA GLY A 52 5.14 7.16 -5.21
C GLY A 52 4.45 6.40 -4.08
N SER A 53 3.12 6.38 -4.03
CA SER A 53 2.36 5.64 -3.02
C SER A 53 2.63 4.14 -3.08
N ILE A 54 2.45 3.47 -1.93
CA ILE A 54 2.59 2.01 -1.80
C ILE A 54 1.22 1.44 -1.45
N TYR A 55 0.75 0.46 -2.24
CA TYR A 55 -0.54 -0.19 -2.07
C TYR A 55 -0.36 -1.59 -1.46
N PRO A 56 -0.49 -1.73 -0.13
CA PRO A 56 -0.30 -3.02 0.53
C PRO A 56 -1.47 -3.96 0.31
N SER A 57 -1.16 -5.19 -0.09
CA SER A 57 -2.07 -6.34 -0.02
C SER A 57 -1.95 -7.01 1.37
N ILE A 58 -2.26 -6.23 2.41
CA ILE A 58 -2.19 -6.66 3.81
C ILE A 58 -3.56 -6.45 4.44
N SER A 59 -4.07 -7.44 5.17
CA SER A 59 -5.26 -7.25 6.01
C SER A 59 -4.95 -6.34 7.21
N VAL A 60 -4.97 -5.03 6.98
CA VAL A 60 -4.59 -4.00 7.97
C VAL A 60 -5.62 -3.80 9.09
N LEU A 61 -6.86 -4.27 8.92
CA LEU A 61 -7.93 -4.05 9.91
C LEU A 61 -7.55 -4.54 11.31
N ARG A 62 -6.97 -5.74 11.42
CA ARG A 62 -6.50 -6.29 12.71
C ARG A 62 -5.31 -5.52 13.28
N LEU A 63 -4.46 -4.96 12.40
CA LEU A 63 -3.35 -4.13 12.84
C LEU A 63 -3.88 -2.83 13.45
N LEU A 64 -4.84 -2.18 12.79
CA LEU A 64 -5.38 -0.87 13.16
C LEU A 64 -6.40 -0.90 14.31
N GLU A 65 -6.86 -2.08 14.72
CA GLU A 65 -7.89 -2.24 15.74
C GLU A 65 -7.55 -1.48 17.05
N GLY A 66 -8.50 -0.64 17.49
CA GLY A 66 -8.36 0.19 18.69
C GLY A 66 -7.42 1.39 18.54
N MET A 67 -6.88 1.68 17.35
CA MET A 67 -6.21 2.95 17.08
C MET A 67 -7.25 4.05 16.84
N LYS A 68 -6.91 5.27 17.25
CA LYS A 68 -7.65 6.46 16.79
C LYS A 68 -7.02 6.95 15.48
N PRO A 69 -7.82 7.31 14.46
CA PRO A 69 -7.27 7.91 13.25
C PRO A 69 -6.62 9.24 13.59
N LYS A 70 -5.54 9.56 12.90
CA LYS A 70 -4.85 10.86 12.99
C LYS A 70 -5.75 11.98 12.48
N GLN A 71 -6.46 11.70 11.39
CA GLN A 71 -7.46 12.57 10.77
C GLN A 71 -8.41 11.74 9.91
N VAL A 72 -9.48 12.37 9.46
CA VAL A 72 -10.38 11.84 8.43
C VAL A 72 -10.23 12.74 7.21
N GLU A 73 -9.82 12.14 6.10
CA GLU A 73 -9.79 12.77 4.79
C GLU A 73 -11.05 12.42 4.01
N TYR A 74 -11.27 13.05 2.86
CA TYR A 74 -12.34 12.65 1.96
C TYR A 74 -11.86 12.46 0.53
N LEU A 75 -12.36 11.42 -0.11
CA LEU A 75 -12.26 11.21 -1.54
C LEU A 75 -13.59 11.56 -2.18
N PHE A 76 -13.56 12.23 -3.34
CA PHE A 76 -14.77 12.49 -4.10
C PHE A 76 -14.91 11.43 -5.20
N HIS A 77 -15.95 10.61 -5.13
CA HIS A 77 -16.27 9.64 -6.17
C HIS A 77 -17.43 10.16 -7.04
N PRO A 78 -17.31 10.14 -8.38
CA PRO A 78 -18.35 10.67 -9.27
C PRO A 78 -19.76 10.09 -9.07
N LEU A 79 -19.86 8.83 -8.65
CA LEU A 79 -21.14 8.14 -8.40
C LEU A 79 -21.54 8.06 -6.94
N TYR A 80 -20.59 8.11 -6.01
CA TYR A 80 -20.83 7.86 -4.57
C TYR A 80 -20.66 9.11 -3.72
N ALA A 81 -20.47 10.27 -4.37
CA ALA A 81 -20.17 11.53 -3.72
C ALA A 81 -18.98 11.41 -2.77
N ARG A 82 -19.06 12.06 -1.61
CA ARG A 82 -17.98 12.13 -0.63
C ARG A 82 -17.83 10.79 0.11
N ILE A 83 -16.63 10.22 0.07
CA ILE A 83 -16.21 9.03 0.81
C ILE A 83 -15.22 9.46 1.89
N ASP A 84 -15.64 9.39 3.14
CA ASP A 84 -14.76 9.67 4.27
C ASP A 84 -13.75 8.52 4.47
N CYS A 85 -12.49 8.88 4.64
CA CYS A 85 -11.35 7.96 4.71
C CYS A 85 -10.55 8.22 5.99
N GLU A 86 -10.47 7.23 6.87
CA GLU A 86 -9.68 7.31 8.09
C GLU A 86 -8.17 7.18 7.79
N VAL A 87 -7.37 8.12 8.28
CA VAL A 87 -5.92 8.11 8.08
C VAL A 87 -5.21 7.70 9.36
N TYR A 88 -4.35 6.69 9.26
CA TYR A 88 -3.56 6.16 10.38
C TYR A 88 -2.07 6.30 10.10
N GLU A 89 -1.28 6.50 11.17
CA GLU A 89 0.18 6.57 11.07
C GLU A 89 0.81 5.32 11.71
N LEU A 90 1.69 4.67 10.95
CA LEU A 90 2.41 3.45 11.33
C LEU A 90 3.89 3.59 10.95
N ASP A 91 4.74 2.78 11.57
CA ASP A 91 6.10 2.59 11.06
C ASP A 91 6.04 1.62 9.87
N ALA A 92 6.69 1.98 8.76
CA ALA A 92 6.76 1.17 7.57
C ALA A 92 8.22 0.81 7.24
N PHE A 93 8.44 -0.45 6.89
CA PHE A 93 9.75 -0.97 6.51
C PHE A 93 9.62 -1.75 5.20
N LEU A 94 10.52 -1.46 4.27
CA LEU A 94 10.72 -2.30 3.09
C LEU A 94 11.62 -3.47 3.49
N LEU A 95 11.22 -4.67 3.10
CA LEU A 95 11.97 -5.90 3.32
C LEU A 95 12.51 -6.41 1.97
N ASP A 96 13.79 -6.80 1.96
CA ASP A 96 14.48 -7.40 0.81
C ASP A 96 14.01 -8.84 0.51
#